data_AF-A0A9W9YSU0-F1
#
_entry.id   AF-A0A9W9YSU0-F1
#
_cell.length_a   1.000
_cell.length_b   1.000
_cell.length_c   1.000
_cell.angle_alpha   90.00
_cell.angle_beta   90.00
_cell.angle_gamma   90.00
#
_symmetry.space_group_name_H-M   'P 1'
#
loop_
_entity.id
_entity.type
_entity.pdbx_description
1 polymer ?
#
loop_
_entity_poly.entity_id
_entity_poly.type
_entity_poly.pdbx_seq_one_letter_code
_entity_poly.pdbx_strand_id
1 'polypeptide(L)'
;MKELGEVLKKYNAKSPVTGNDLTDPVEFNLMFTTSIGPSGLIPGYLRPETAQGIFVNFKRLLEANNGRLPFAAAQIGPAFRNEISPRAGLLRVREFTLAEIAHFVDPCDKSHPKFENVSSQTVTLYPVEHQIEGQPAVHIALGMQSIRKSLIPRPWGTFLAECTSSC
;
A
#
# COMPACT_ATOMS: atom_id res chain seq x y z
N MET A 1 -15.32 -6.58 11.57
CA MET A 1 -16.72 -6.08 11.48
C MET A 1 -17.44 -6.03 12.82
N LYS A 2 -17.35 -7.06 13.68
CA LYS A 2 -17.98 -7.06 15.01
C LYS A 2 -17.52 -5.90 15.90
N GLU A 3 -16.21 -5.72 16.06
CA GLU A 3 -15.61 -4.63 16.85
C GLU A 3 -16.08 -3.25 16.38
N LEU A 4 -16.13 -3.01 15.06
CA LEU A 4 -16.64 -1.76 14.51
C LEU A 4 -18.13 -1.55 14.86
N GLY A 5 -18.94 -2.60 14.76
CA GLY A 5 -20.36 -2.53 15.14
C GLY A 5 -20.56 -2.23 16.63
N GLU A 6 -19.75 -2.83 17.49
CA GLU A 6 -19.75 -2.54 18.94
C GLU A 6 -19.38 -1.09 19.24
N VAL A 7 -18.35 -0.56 18.55
CA VAL A 7 -17.95 0.85 18.67
C VAL A 7 -19.07 1.78 18.21
N LEU A 8 -19.70 1.53 17.06
CA LEU A 8 -20.81 2.36 16.56
C LEU A 8 -21.98 2.38 17.56
N LYS A 9 -22.31 1.24 18.18
CA LYS A 9 -23.35 1.13 19.22
C LYS A 9 -22.94 1.86 20.50
N LYS A 10 -21.70 1.67 20.96
CA LYS A 10 -21.14 2.31 22.16
C LYS A 10 -21.23 3.84 22.08
N TYR A 11 -20.95 4.41 20.91
CA TYR A 11 -21.00 5.86 20.69
C TYR A 11 -22.33 6.37 20.11
N ASN A 12 -23.36 5.51 19.99
CA ASN A 12 -24.66 5.83 19.41
C ASN A 12 -24.54 6.58 18.07
N ALA A 13 -23.66 6.10 17.19
CA ALA A 13 -23.36 6.72 15.91
C ALA A 13 -24.59 6.69 14.99
N LYS A 14 -24.93 7.85 14.41
CA LYS A 14 -26.09 8.05 13.53
C LYS A 14 -25.66 8.61 12.19
N SER A 15 -26.56 8.54 11.21
CA SER A 15 -26.37 9.20 9.90
C SER A 15 -26.08 10.69 10.09
N PRO A 16 -24.99 11.23 9.54
CA PRO A 16 -24.62 12.63 9.74
C PRO A 16 -25.53 13.62 9.02
N VAL A 17 -26.36 13.16 8.07
CA VAL A 17 -27.26 14.01 7.27
C VAL A 17 -28.69 13.92 7.77
N THR A 18 -29.16 12.72 8.11
CA THR A 18 -30.57 12.48 8.45
C THR A 18 -30.81 12.19 9.93
N GLY A 19 -29.76 11.87 10.71
CA GLY A 19 -29.90 11.46 12.10
C GLY A 19 -30.48 10.05 12.30
N ASN A 20 -30.72 9.31 11.22
CA ASN A 20 -31.23 7.94 11.27
C ASN A 20 -30.22 6.99 11.91
N ASP A 21 -30.73 5.91 12.51
CA ASP A 21 -29.91 4.82 13.02
C ASP A 21 -29.16 4.12 11.88
N LEU A 22 -27.92 3.74 12.16
CA LEU A 22 -27.08 2.99 11.23
C LEU A 22 -27.39 1.49 11.34
N THR A 23 -27.43 0.81 10.20
CA THR A 23 -27.45 -0.66 10.17
C THR A 23 -26.12 -1.21 10.65
N ASP A 24 -26.08 -2.50 11.01
CA ASP A 24 -24.82 -3.17 11.33
C ASP A 24 -23.85 -3.07 10.13
N PRO A 25 -22.53 -2.87 10.38
CA PRO A 25 -21.54 -2.78 9.32
C PRO A 25 -21.50 -4.04 8.45
N VAL A 26 -21.51 -3.84 7.14
CA VAL A 26 -21.40 -4.92 6.14
C VAL A 26 -20.16 -4.74 5.28
N GLU A 27 -19.59 -5.85 4.82
CA GLU A 27 -18.49 -5.82 3.88
C GLU A 27 -18.99 -5.45 2.49
N PHE A 28 -18.22 -4.61 1.80
CA PHE A 28 -18.54 -4.15 0.46
C PHE A 28 -17.29 -4.28 -0.41
N ASN A 29 -17.43 -4.97 -1.55
CA ASN A 29 -16.32 -5.13 -2.48
C ASN A 29 -16.08 -3.83 -3.24
N LEU A 30 -14.88 -3.28 -3.07
CA LEU A 30 -14.45 -2.02 -3.71
C LEU A 30 -13.89 -2.24 -5.12
N MET A 31 -13.98 -3.44 -5.71
CA MET A 31 -13.61 -3.65 -7.11
C MET A 31 -14.81 -3.39 -8.03
N PHE A 32 -14.55 -2.77 -9.18
CA PHE A 32 -15.56 -2.68 -10.23
C PHE A 32 -15.71 -4.02 -10.92
N THR A 33 -16.92 -4.57 -10.90
CA THR A 33 -17.28 -5.80 -11.62
C THR A 33 -17.61 -5.51 -13.08
N THR A 34 -17.23 -6.43 -13.96
CA THR A 34 -17.59 -6.42 -15.38
C THR A 34 -17.72 -7.85 -15.89
N SER A 35 -18.11 -8.03 -17.15
CA SER A 35 -18.16 -9.33 -17.81
C SER A 35 -17.32 -9.31 -19.08
N ILE A 36 -16.51 -10.35 -19.28
CA ILE A 36 -15.58 -10.47 -20.40
C ILE A 36 -16.24 -11.28 -21.51
N GLY A 37 -16.28 -10.71 -22.72
CA GLY A 37 -16.87 -11.34 -23.90
C GLY A 37 -18.40 -11.19 -23.98
N PRO A 38 -18.99 -11.50 -25.15
CA PRO A 38 -20.40 -11.23 -25.42
C PRO A 38 -21.38 -12.13 -24.66
N SER A 39 -20.92 -13.29 -24.17
CA SER A 39 -21.77 -14.24 -23.44
C SER A 39 -22.04 -13.82 -22.00
N GLY A 40 -21.27 -12.88 -21.44
CA GLY A 40 -21.39 -12.46 -20.04
C GLY A 40 -20.99 -13.54 -19.02
N LEU A 41 -20.52 -14.72 -19.46
CA LEU A 41 -20.24 -15.87 -18.60
C LEU A 41 -18.92 -15.76 -17.83
N ILE A 42 -18.01 -14.90 -18.29
CA ILE A 42 -16.69 -14.74 -17.67
C ILE A 42 -16.74 -13.47 -16.82
N PRO A 43 -16.84 -13.57 -15.48
CA PRO A 43 -16.75 -12.40 -14.62
C PRO A 43 -15.34 -11.81 -14.69
N GLY A 44 -15.26 -10.49 -14.68
CA GLY A 44 -14.02 -9.74 -14.66
C GLY A 44 -14.08 -8.59 -13.66
N TYR A 45 -12.92 -8.03 -13.35
CA TYR A 45 -12.81 -6.86 -12.50
C TYR A 45 -11.87 -5.85 -13.14
N LEU A 46 -12.17 -4.56 -12.97
CA LEU A 46 -11.14 -3.55 -13.20
C LEU A 46 -10.10 -3.66 -12.09
N ARG A 47 -8.82 -3.64 -12.47
CA ARG A 47 -7.71 -3.84 -11.54
C ARG A 47 -7.70 -2.75 -10.44
N PRO A 48 -7.65 -3.12 -9.15
CA PRO A 48 -7.59 -2.15 -8.05
C PRO A 48 -6.17 -1.62 -7.76
N GLU A 49 -5.17 -2.20 -8.42
CA GLU A 49 -3.73 -1.91 -8.34
C GLU A 49 -3.06 -2.35 -9.65
N THR A 50 -1.77 -2.04 -9.81
CA THR A 50 -0.96 -2.42 -10.98
C THR A 50 -0.02 -3.61 -10.72
N ALA A 51 0.27 -3.93 -9.46
CA ALA A 51 1.24 -4.94 -9.04
C ALA A 51 0.95 -6.37 -9.54
N GLN A 52 -0.32 -6.78 -9.60
CA GLN A 52 -0.70 -8.13 -10.06
C GLN A 52 -0.12 -8.49 -11.43
N GLY A 53 -0.08 -7.53 -12.36
CA GLY A 53 0.49 -7.74 -13.70
C GLY A 53 1.98 -8.08 -13.65
N ILE A 54 2.71 -7.49 -12.72
CA ILE A 54 4.13 -7.76 -12.49
C ILE A 54 4.32 -9.19 -11.97
N PHE A 55 3.51 -9.61 -11.00
CA PHE A 55 3.63 -10.94 -10.39
C PHE A 55 3.26 -12.08 -11.35
N VAL A 56 2.18 -11.92 -12.13
CA VAL A 56 1.80 -12.92 -13.15
C VAL A 56 2.92 -13.10 -14.20
N ASN A 57 3.68 -12.04 -14.49
CA ASN A 57 4.79 -12.07 -15.44
C ASN A 57 6.16 -12.35 -14.81
N PHE A 58 6.22 -12.71 -13.52
CA PHE A 58 7.48 -12.85 -12.78
C PHE A 58 8.52 -13.73 -13.50
N LYS A 59 8.11 -14.89 -14.04
CA LYS A 59 9.02 -15.81 -14.73
C LYS A 59 9.74 -15.14 -15.91
N ARG A 60 8.98 -14.40 -16.74
CA ARG A 60 9.54 -13.69 -17.91
C ARG A 60 10.44 -12.53 -17.50
N LEU A 61 10.07 -11.82 -16.44
CA LEU A 61 10.88 -10.72 -15.89
C LEU A 61 12.21 -11.23 -15.31
N LEU A 62 12.16 -12.36 -14.59
CA LEU A 62 13.34 -13.02 -14.06
C LEU A 62 14.24 -13.55 -15.18
N GLU A 63 13.67 -14.15 -16.23
CA GLU A 63 14.40 -14.58 -17.43
C GLU A 63 15.08 -13.40 -18.12
N ALA A 64 14.40 -12.25 -18.24
CA ALA A 64 14.99 -11.02 -18.78
C ALA A 64 16.17 -10.51 -17.92
N ASN A 65 16.19 -10.83 -16.63
CA ASN A 65 17.32 -10.59 -15.73
C ASN A 65 18.27 -11.79 -15.61
N ASN A 66 18.29 -12.69 -16.59
CA ASN A 66 19.15 -13.88 -16.64
C ASN A 66 19.04 -14.80 -15.41
N GLY A 67 17.87 -14.86 -14.77
CA GLY A 67 17.66 -15.69 -13.59
C GLY A 67 18.28 -15.15 -12.30
N ARG A 68 18.76 -13.90 -12.27
CA ARG A 68 19.49 -13.33 -11.14
C ARG A 68 18.58 -12.49 -10.25
N LEU A 69 18.85 -12.54 -8.94
CA LEU A 69 18.32 -11.59 -7.95
C LEU A 69 19.46 -10.69 -7.44
N PRO A 70 19.16 -9.47 -6.96
CA PRO A 70 17.85 -8.82 -6.99
C PRO A 70 17.50 -8.24 -8.37
N PHE A 71 16.21 -7.99 -8.62
CA PHE A 71 15.74 -7.15 -9.73
C PHE A 71 14.45 -6.42 -9.35
N ALA A 72 14.14 -5.34 -10.06
CA ALA A 72 12.89 -4.61 -9.88
C ALA A 72 12.11 -4.53 -11.20
N ALA A 73 10.79 -4.52 -11.09
CA ALA A 73 9.89 -4.21 -12.18
C ALA A 73 8.92 -3.12 -11.71
N ALA A 74 8.59 -2.20 -12.61
CA ALA A 74 7.70 -1.08 -12.32
C ALA A 74 6.57 -1.02 -13.34
N GLN A 75 5.40 -0.58 -12.91
CA GLN A 75 4.27 -0.33 -13.79
C GLN A 75 3.62 1.01 -13.42
N ILE A 76 3.38 1.83 -14.44
CA ILE A 76 2.63 3.08 -14.33
C ILE A 76 1.33 2.91 -15.11
N GLY A 77 0.20 3.19 -14.48
CA GLY A 77 -1.09 3.13 -15.17
C GLY A 77 -2.29 3.33 -14.26
N PRO A 78 -3.50 3.32 -14.85
CA PRO A 78 -4.72 3.52 -14.10
C PRO A 78 -5.04 2.31 -13.21
N ALA A 79 -5.57 2.59 -12.03
CA ALA A 79 -6.18 1.67 -11.09
C ALA A 79 -7.57 2.17 -10.68
N PHE A 80 -8.45 1.24 -10.34
CA PHE A 80 -9.87 1.53 -10.13
C PHE A 80 -10.34 1.02 -8.76
N ARG A 81 -10.91 1.91 -7.95
CA ARG A 81 -11.51 1.55 -6.66
C ARG A 81 -12.92 2.10 -6.59
N ASN A 82 -13.90 1.22 -6.47
CA ASN A 82 -15.33 1.54 -6.35
C ASN A 82 -15.65 2.12 -4.96
N GLU A 83 -15.06 3.28 -4.67
CA GLU A 83 -15.18 3.97 -3.40
C GLU A 83 -16.63 4.31 -3.11
N ILE A 84 -17.08 3.94 -1.89
CA ILE A 84 -18.48 4.08 -1.44
C ILE A 84 -18.88 5.55 -1.41
N SER A 85 -17.98 6.42 -0.95
CA SER A 85 -18.21 7.84 -0.77
C SER A 85 -16.97 8.64 -1.15
N PRO A 86 -16.79 9.00 -2.44
CA PRO A 86 -15.64 9.76 -2.92
C PRO A 86 -15.80 11.23 -2.50
N ARG A 87 -15.44 11.50 -1.24
CA ARG A 87 -15.37 12.84 -0.65
C ARG A 87 -13.89 13.17 -0.47
N ALA A 88 -13.50 14.43 -0.63
CA ALA A 88 -12.13 14.96 -0.63
C ALA A 88 -11.41 15.08 -1.99
N GLY A 89 -12.15 15.26 -3.09
CA GLY A 89 -11.57 15.60 -4.40
C GLY A 89 -10.55 14.54 -4.86
N LEU A 90 -9.36 14.99 -5.25
CA LEU A 90 -8.29 14.11 -5.75
C LEU A 90 -7.76 13.10 -4.72
N LEU A 91 -7.97 13.34 -3.42
CA LEU A 91 -7.52 12.42 -2.37
C LEU A 91 -8.33 11.11 -2.35
N ARG A 92 -9.55 11.12 -2.90
CA ARG A 92 -10.43 9.95 -2.87
C ARG A 92 -11.29 9.87 -4.14
N VAL A 93 -10.70 9.29 -5.17
CA VAL A 93 -11.31 9.12 -6.50
C VAL A 93 -11.50 7.65 -6.84
N ARG A 94 -12.30 7.37 -7.88
CA ARG A 94 -12.60 6.01 -8.34
C ARG A 94 -11.66 5.48 -9.41
N GLU A 95 -10.97 6.39 -10.09
CA GLU A 95 -9.94 6.12 -11.09
C GLU A 95 -8.76 7.05 -10.82
N PHE A 96 -7.55 6.50 -10.78
CA PHE A 96 -6.33 7.25 -10.56
C PHE A 96 -5.12 6.52 -11.14
N THR A 97 -4.09 7.28 -11.47
CA THR A 97 -2.82 6.72 -11.95
C THR A 97 -1.95 6.33 -10.76
N LEU A 98 -1.49 5.09 -10.76
CA LEU A 98 -0.49 4.58 -9.82
C LEU A 98 0.84 4.37 -10.54
N ALA A 99 1.93 4.54 -9.79
CA ALA A 99 3.26 4.07 -10.14
C ALA A 99 3.69 3.10 -9.04
N GLU A 100 3.75 1.80 -9.36
CA GLU A 100 4.14 0.76 -8.40
C GLU A 100 5.44 0.09 -8.85
N ILE A 101 6.28 -0.24 -7.87
CA ILE A 101 7.54 -0.95 -8.06
C ILE A 101 7.49 -2.22 -7.21
N ALA A 102 7.74 -3.37 -7.85
CA ALA A 102 8.01 -4.62 -7.16
C ALA A 102 9.50 -4.91 -7.22
N HIS A 103 10.17 -4.82 -6.07
CA HIS A 103 11.59 -5.16 -5.93
C HIS A 103 11.75 -6.57 -5.37
N PHE A 104 12.23 -7.48 -6.20
CA PHE A 104 12.48 -8.88 -5.87
C PHE A 104 13.91 -9.03 -5.35
N VAL A 105 14.04 -9.52 -4.12
CA VAL A 105 15.32 -9.71 -3.42
C VAL A 105 15.48 -11.15 -2.95
N ASP A 106 16.71 -11.55 -2.71
CA ASP A 106 16.99 -12.82 -2.03
C ASP A 106 16.47 -12.74 -0.58
N PRO A 107 15.64 -13.70 -0.11
CA PRO A 107 15.21 -13.74 1.29
C PRO A 107 16.37 -13.76 2.30
N CYS A 108 17.51 -14.36 1.93
CA CYS A 108 18.72 -14.46 2.74
C CYS A 108 19.57 -13.18 2.70
N ASP A 109 19.55 -12.45 1.58
CA ASP A 109 20.25 -11.17 1.41
C ASP A 109 19.29 -10.04 1.02
N LYS A 110 18.94 -9.25 2.03
CA LYS A 110 18.08 -8.07 1.90
C LYS A 110 18.87 -6.75 1.97
N SER A 111 20.18 -6.80 1.72
CA SER A 111 20.99 -5.59 1.62
C SER A 111 20.68 -4.83 0.33
N HIS A 112 20.93 -3.52 0.32
CA HIS A 112 20.82 -2.71 -0.89
C HIS A 112 22.11 -1.90 -1.05
N PRO A 113 22.82 -2.01 -2.19
CA PRO A 113 24.16 -1.43 -2.34
C PRO A 113 24.19 0.10 -2.27
N LYS A 114 23.07 0.76 -2.57
CA LYS A 114 22.94 2.22 -2.53
C LYS A 114 22.42 2.77 -1.19
N PHE A 115 22.24 1.92 -0.18
CA PHE A 115 21.70 2.37 1.11
C PHE A 115 22.59 3.44 1.77
N GLU A 116 23.91 3.36 1.60
CA GLU A 116 24.84 4.36 2.13
C GLU A 116 24.62 5.77 1.57
N ASN A 117 24.05 5.89 0.36
CA ASN A 117 23.75 7.20 -0.23
C ASN A 117 22.66 7.96 0.53
N VAL A 118 21.84 7.25 1.30
CA VAL A 118 20.67 7.80 1.98
C VAL A 118 20.72 7.61 3.50
N SER A 119 21.77 6.99 4.01
CA SER A 119 21.90 6.63 5.43
C SER A 119 21.94 7.85 6.36
N SER A 120 22.36 9.02 5.85
CA SER A 120 22.37 10.28 6.58
C SER A 120 21.03 11.02 6.60
N GLN A 121 20.04 10.60 5.80
CA GLN A 121 18.77 11.31 5.70
C GLN A 121 17.90 11.06 6.95
N THR A 122 17.34 12.14 7.50
CA THR A 122 16.40 12.07 8.61
C THR A 122 14.98 11.90 8.09
N VAL A 123 14.26 10.93 8.65
CA VAL A 123 12.85 10.66 8.32
C VAL A 123 12.01 10.66 9.59
N THR A 124 10.72 10.94 9.43
CA THR A 124 9.72 10.82 10.48
C THR A 124 9.08 9.43 10.39
N LEU A 125 9.30 8.60 11.41
CA LEU A 125 8.69 7.27 11.50
C LEU A 125 7.65 7.26 12.61
N TYR A 126 6.57 6.51 12.42
CA TYR A 126 5.57 6.29 13.46
C TYR A 126 5.45 4.80 13.79
N PRO A 127 6.28 4.27 14.69
CA PRO A 127 6.31 2.84 15.01
C PRO A 127 4.99 2.33 15.58
N VAL A 128 4.74 1.03 15.44
CA VAL A 128 3.50 0.39 15.91
C VAL A 128 3.36 0.52 17.42
N GLU A 129 4.46 0.38 18.16
CA GLU A 129 4.50 0.51 19.61
C GLU A 129 4.04 1.92 20.03
N HIS A 130 4.53 2.95 19.34
CA HIS A 130 4.15 4.33 19.61
C HIS A 130 2.68 4.61 19.27
N GLN A 131 2.14 3.99 18.22
CA GLN A 131 0.72 4.10 17.86
C GLN A 131 -0.19 3.50 18.94
N ILE A 132 0.19 2.34 19.49
CA ILE A 132 -0.58 1.64 20.53
C ILE A 132 -0.49 2.40 21.87
N GLU A 133 0.69 2.90 22.22
CA GLU A 133 0.93 3.62 23.48
C GLU A 133 0.55 5.11 23.43
N GLY A 134 0.11 5.62 22.27
CA GLY A 134 -0.23 7.03 22.09
C GLY A 134 0.96 7.99 22.13
N GLN A 135 2.16 7.48 21.86
CA GLN A 135 3.39 8.26 21.81
C GLN A 135 3.53 8.99 20.46
N PRO A 136 4.31 10.09 20.39
CA PRO A 136 4.53 10.82 19.14
C PRO A 136 5.40 10.03 18.15
N ALA A 137 5.33 10.42 16.88
CA ALA A 137 6.26 9.97 15.85
C ALA A 137 7.72 10.38 16.20
N VAL A 138 8.68 9.58 15.73
CA VAL A 138 10.11 9.78 16.00
C VAL A 138 10.82 10.31 14.76
N HIS A 139 11.69 11.29 14.95
CA HIS A 139 12.61 11.78 13.92
C HIS A 139 13.96 11.09 14.08
N ILE A 140 14.35 10.28 13.11
CA ILE A 140 15.57 9.47 13.19
C ILE A 140 16.28 9.43 11.83
N ALA A 141 17.60 9.43 11.86
CA ALA A 141 18.42 9.17 10.68
C ALA A 141 18.23 7.73 10.21
N LEU A 142 18.08 7.53 8.90
CA LEU A 142 17.86 6.23 8.28
C LEU A 142 19.01 5.25 8.51
N GLY A 143 20.20 5.71 8.87
CA GLY A 143 21.40 4.88 9.05
C GLY A 143 21.27 3.75 10.07
N MET A 144 22.40 3.12 10.37
CA MET A 144 22.48 1.84 11.08
C MET A 144 21.72 1.78 12.42
N GLN A 145 21.46 2.93 13.07
CA GLN A 145 20.65 3.01 14.30
C GLN A 145 19.16 2.68 14.08
N SER A 146 18.55 3.08 12.97
CA SER A 146 17.13 2.77 12.68
C SER A 146 16.94 1.28 12.35
N ILE A 147 17.90 0.70 11.62
CA ILE A 147 17.93 -0.73 11.25
C ILE A 147 18.21 -1.60 12.48
N ARG A 148 19.14 -1.21 13.36
CA ARG A 148 19.46 -1.97 14.59
C ARG A 148 18.31 -1.98 15.60
N LYS A 149 17.48 -0.93 15.60
CA LYS A 149 16.24 -0.88 16.40
C LYS A 149 15.08 -1.63 15.72
N SER A 150 15.32 -2.32 14.59
CA SER A 150 14.31 -3.01 13.78
C SER A 150 13.15 -2.12 13.32
N LEU A 151 13.35 -0.79 13.30
CA LEU A 151 12.31 0.17 12.90
C LEU A 151 12.05 0.12 11.38
N ILE A 152 13.09 -0.22 10.60
CA ILE A 152 13.01 -0.37 9.14
C ILE A 152 13.78 -1.64 8.73
N PRO A 153 13.17 -2.57 7.97
CA PRO A 153 13.91 -3.67 7.38
C PRO A 153 14.84 -3.17 6.26
N ARG A 154 16.05 -3.73 6.19
CA ARG A 154 17.19 -3.23 5.39
C ARG A 154 16.92 -2.76 3.94
N PRO A 155 16.16 -3.47 3.08
CA PRO A 155 16.01 -3.03 1.69
C PRO A 155 15.08 -1.81 1.58
N TRP A 156 14.14 -1.67 2.52
CA TRP A 156 13.11 -0.63 2.50
C TRP A 156 13.63 0.75 2.85
N GLY A 157 14.73 0.85 3.61
CA GLY A 157 15.35 2.12 3.97
C GLY A 157 15.77 2.94 2.77
N THR A 158 16.25 2.28 1.69
CA THR A 158 16.61 3.00 0.45
C THR A 158 15.37 3.58 -0.23
N PHE A 159 14.32 2.79 -0.40
CA PHE A 159 13.08 3.23 -1.05
C PHE A 159 12.37 4.34 -0.28
N LEU A 160 12.34 4.26 1.05
CA LEU A 160 11.75 5.31 1.90
C LEU A 160 12.47 6.66 1.72
N ALA A 161 13.79 6.64 1.60
CA ALA A 161 14.58 7.84 1.40
C ALA A 161 14.37 8.46 0.01
N GLU A 162 14.38 7.63 -1.03
CA GLU A 162 14.23 8.08 -2.42
C GLU A 162 12.83 8.67 -2.67
N CYS A 163 11.78 8.07 -2.08
CA CYS A 163 10.43 8.61 -2.14
C CYS A 163 10.26 9.94 -1.38
N THR A 164 11.02 10.16 -0.30
CA THR A 164 10.89 11.36 0.55
C THR A 164 11.79 12.52 0.10
N SER A 165 12.89 12.23 -0.62
CA SER A 165 13.80 13.25 -1.17
C SER A 165 13.32 13.86 -2.49
N SER A 166 12.37 13.21 -3.17
CA SER A 166 11.85 13.62 -4.48
C SER A 166 10.53 14.41 -4.41
N CYS A 167 10.03 14.72 -3.20
CA CYS A 167 8.83 15.51 -2.95
C CYS A 167 9.17 16.92 -2.46
#